data_AF-A0A0F9G777-F1
#
_entry.id   AF-A0A0F9G777-F1
#
_cell.length_a   1.000
_cell.length_b   1.000
_cell.length_c   1.000
_cell.angle_alpha   90.00
_cell.angle_beta   90.00
_cell.angle_gamma   90.00
#
_symmetry.space_group_name_H-M   'P 1'
#
loop_
_entity.id
_entity.type
_entity.pdbx_description
1 polymer ?
#
loop_
_entity_poly.entity_id
_entity_poly.type
_entity_poly.pdbx_seq_one_letter_code
_entity_poly.pdbx_strand_id
1 'polypeptide(L)' 'MEIKIKGASENNLKNIDISFKEGLTVVTGISGSGKSSLVFNTLYHESNRRLIELFGYSRK' A
#
# COMPACT_ATOMS: atom_id res chain seq x y z
N MET A 1 -2.31 8.57 13.29
CA MET A 1 -1.75 8.75 11.93
C MET A 1 -2.68 8.07 10.92
N GLU A 2 -2.71 8.50 9.65
CA GLU A 2 -3.58 7.91 8.62
C GLU A 2 -2.76 7.67 7.34
N ILE A 3 -2.86 6.47 6.76
CA ILE A 3 -2.21 6.13 5.49
C ILE A 3 -3.24 6.27 4.38
N LYS A 4 -3.01 7.19 3.43
CA LYS A 4 -3.87 7.39 2.26
C LYS A 4 -3.19 6.88 1.01
N ILE A 5 -3.87 5.99 0.30
CA ILE A 5 -3.51 5.54 -1.03
C ILE A 5 -4.51 6.16 -2.00
N LYS A 6 -4.00 6.86 -3.01
CA LYS A 6 -4.80 7.54 -4.03
C LYS A 6 -4.50 6.95 -5.39
N GLY A 7 -5.56 6.68 -6.16
CA GLY A 7 -5.47 6.16 -7.51
C GLY A 7 -4.72 4.84 -7.64
N ALA A 8 -4.91 3.89 -6.72
CA ALA A 8 -4.25 2.60 -6.81
C ALA A 8 -4.75 1.84 -8.04
N SER A 9 -3.86 1.62 -9.00
CA SER A 9 -4.16 1.01 -10.30
C SER A 9 -3.24 -0.18 -10.64
N GLU A 10 -2.52 -0.70 -9.65
CA GLU A 10 -1.63 -1.85 -9.84
C GLU A 10 -2.39 -3.14 -10.11
N ASN A 11 -2.03 -3.85 -11.18
CA ASN A 11 -2.67 -5.10 -11.62
C ASN A 11 -4.20 -4.99 -11.77
N ASN A 12 -4.96 -5.71 -10.94
CA ASN A 12 -6.43 -5.77 -11.00
C ASN A 12 -7.12 -4.59 -10.30
N LEU A 13 -6.36 -3.65 -9.70
CA LEU A 13 -6.94 -2.51 -9.01
C LEU A 13 -7.51 -1.49 -10.00
N LYS A 14 -8.74 -1.05 -9.75
CA LYS A 14 -9.51 -0.21 -10.67
C LYS A 14 -9.43 1.27 -10.29
N ASN A 15 -8.22 1.82 -10.19
CA ASN A 15 -7.97 3.22 -9.83
C ASN A 15 -8.71 3.62 -8.54
N ILE A 16 -8.42 2.91 -7.44
CA ILE A 16 -9.17 3.04 -6.18
C ILE A 16 -8.47 3.94 -5.18
N ASP A 17 -9.27 4.68 -4.42
CA ASP A 17 -8.82 5.50 -3.29
C ASP A 17 -9.15 4.78 -1.97
N ILE A 18 -8.14 4.59 -1.11
CA ILE A 18 -8.29 3.90 0.17
C ILE A 18 -7.58 4.68 1.26
N SER A 19 -8.13 4.66 2.48
CA SER A 19 -7.50 5.21 3.67
C SER A 19 -7.48 4.18 4.79
N PHE A 20 -6.30 3.95 5.37
CA PHE A 20 -6.09 3.06 6.51
C PHE A 20 -5.83 3.89 7.76
N LYS A 21 -6.54 3.56 8.83
CA LYS A 21 -6.28 4.11 10.17
C LYS A 21 -5.29 3.20 10.91
N GLU A 22 -4.68 3.72 11.97
CA GLU A 22 -3.87 2.91 12.87
C GLU A 22 -4.67 1.73 13.45
N GLY A 23 -3.99 0.60 13.64
CA GLY A 23 -4.56 -0.63 14.18
C GLY A 23 -4.54 -1.79 13.19
N LEU A 24 -5.16 -2.90 13.59
CA LEU A 24 -5.29 -4.09 12.75
C LEU A 24 -6.38 -3.86 11.68
N THR A 25 -5.97 -3.73 10.43
CA THR A 25 -6.90 -3.72 9.29
C THR A 25 -6.87 -5.05 8.56
N VAL A 26 -8.03 -5.64 8.30
CA VAL A 26 -8.17 -6.88 7.54
C VAL A 26 -8.69 -6.58 6.14
N VAL A 27 -7.97 -7.03 5.11
CA VAL A 27 -8.37 -6.93 3.70
C VAL A 27 -8.89 -8.30 3.25
N THR A 28 -10.18 -8.37 2.88
CA THR A 28 -10.87 -9.61 2.50
C THR A 28 -11.53 -9.52 1.12
N GLY A 29 -12.07 -10.64 0.63
CA GLY A 29 -12.73 -10.76 -0.68
C GLY A 29 -12.32 -12.00 -1.49
N ILE A 30 -13.07 -12.27 -2.55
CA ILE A 30 -12.88 -13.45 -3.43
C ILE A 30 -11.50 -13.50 -4.09
N SER A 31 -11.06 -14.68 -4.54
CA SER A 31 -9.82 -14.80 -5.33
C SER A 31 -9.84 -13.87 -6.55
N GLY A 32 -8.70 -13.26 -6.87
CA GLY A 32 -8.58 -12.32 -8.00
C GLY A 32 -9.11 -10.89 -7.75
N SER A 33 -9.75 -10.60 -6.61
CA SER A 33 -10.33 -9.27 -6.32
C SER A 33 -9.32 -8.12 -6.11
N GLY A 34 -8.02 -8.40 -6.16
CA GLY A 34 -6.96 -7.38 -6.00
C GLY A 34 -6.43 -7.20 -4.57
N LYS A 35 -6.78 -8.07 -3.61
CA LYS A 35 -6.27 -7.99 -2.22
C LYS A 35 -4.74 -7.96 -2.13
N SER A 36 -4.09 -8.95 -2.76
CA SER A 36 -2.62 -9.06 -2.75
C SER A 36 -1.98 -7.90 -3.52
N SER A 37 -2.61 -7.45 -4.60
CA SER A 37 -2.16 -6.26 -5.36
C SER A 37 -2.17 -5.02 -4.46
N LEU A 38 -3.25 -4.79 -3.71
CA LEU A 38 -3.36 -3.66 -2.78
C LEU A 38 -2.35 -3.74 -1.63
N VAL A 39 -2.30 -4.88 -0.92
CA VAL A 39 -1.51 -5.00 0.31
C VAL A 39 -0.02 -5.15 0.03
N PHE A 40 0.36 -6.06 -0.86
CA PHE A 40 1.76 -6.40 -1.10
C PHE A 40 2.37 -5.53 -2.19
N ASN A 41 1.72 -5.47 -3.37
CA ASN A 41 2.33 -4.82 -4.53
C ASN A 41 2.24 -3.29 -4.44
N THR A 42 1.19 -2.74 -3.83
CA THR A 42 1.04 -1.30 -3.65
C THR A 42 1.53 -0.84 -2.28
N LEU A 43 0.83 -1.19 -1.20
CA LEU A 43 1.10 -0.61 0.12
C LEU A 43 2.48 -0.99 0.66
N TYR A 44 2.78 -2.29 0.75
CA TYR A 44 4.05 -2.77 1.31
C TYR A 44 5.26 -2.32 0.48
N HIS A 45 5.20 -2.49 -0.85
CA HIS A 45 6.27 -2.10 -1.75
C HIS A 45 6.60 -0.59 -1.65
N GLU A 46 5.59 0.28 -1.73
CA GLU A 46 5.81 1.73 -1.61
C GLU A 46 6.26 2.16 -0.21
N SER A 47 5.72 1.53 0.83
CA SER A 47 6.15 1.81 2.21
C SER A 47 7.63 1.47 2.39
N ASN A 48 8.06 0.30 1.89
CA ASN A 48 9.46 -0.10 1.95
C ASN A 48 10.37 0.79 1.11
N ARG A 49 9.96 1.17 -0.11
CA ARG A 49 10.73 2.10 -0.95
C ARG A 49 10.99 3.41 -0.21
N ARG A 50 9.93 4.02 0.33
CA ARG A 50 10.02 5.27 1.10
C ARG A 50 10.86 5.11 2.36
N LEU A 51 10.71 3.98 3.06
CA LEU A 51 11.50 3.69 4.26
C LEU A 51 13.00 3.63 3.93
N ILE A 52 13.36 2.91 2.87
CA ILE A 52 14.74 2.80 2.38
C ILE A 52 15.27 4.17 1.94
N GLU A 53 14.47 4.97 1.24
CA GLU A 53 14.85 6.33 0.87
C GLU A 53 15.16 7.16 2.12
N LEU A 54 14.27 7.20 3.10
CA LEU A 54 14.47 7.97 4.33
C LEU A 54 15.77 7.59 5.06
N PHE A 55 16.05 6.31 5.25
CA PHE A 55 17.26 5.88 5.96
C PHE A 55 18.53 5.86 5.08
N GLY A 56 18.37 5.70 3.77
CA GLY A 56 19.47 5.73 2.81
C GLY A 56 20.01 7.14 2.60
N TYR A 57 19.13 8.15 2.58
CA TYR A 57 19.54 9.56 2.57
C TYR A 57 20.21 9.98 3.89
N SER A 58 19.83 9.39 5.03
CA SER A 58 20.44 9.68 6.34
C SER A 58 21.87 9.17 6.53
N ARG A 59 22.42 8.39 5.59
CA ARG A 59 23.82 7.91 5.64
C ARG A 59 24.81 8.75 4.82
N LYS A 60 24.44 9.96 4.39
CA LYS A 60 25.35 10.94 3.79
C LYS A 60 25.49 12.17 4.67
#